data_AF-A0AAD2Q3B5-F1
#
_entry.id   AF-A0AAD2Q3B5-F1
#
_cell.length_a   1.000
_cell.length_b   1.000
_cell.length_c   1.000
_cell.angle_alpha   90.00
_cell.angle_beta   90.00
_cell.angle_gamma   90.00
#
_symmetry.space_group_name_H-M   'P 1'
#
loop_
_entity.id
_entity.type
_entity.pdbx_description
1 polymer ?
#
loop_
_entity_poly.entity_id
_entity_poly.type
_entity_poly.pdbx_seq_one_letter_code
_entity_poly.pdbx_strand_id
1 'polypeptide(L)'
;MFDSMMANDLILHDSGSVFYFNCFNVEDTNDPDAGLLNGQLAISGRLLREAVFDPVVNEVIELISNQLSTSPRIDALLLVGGFAGSAYLKTRIEVT
;
A
#
# COMPACT_ATOMS: atom_id res chain seq x y z
N MET A 1 0.95 0.39 13.11
CA MET A 1 1.58 -0.41 12.03
C MET A 1 1.17 0.12 10.66
N PHE A 2 -0.12 0.11 10.31
CA PHE A 2 -0.61 0.69 9.06
C PHE A 2 -0.25 2.18 8.88
N ASP A 3 -0.44 3.03 9.88
CA ASP A 3 -0.05 4.46 9.77
C ASP A 3 1.45 4.67 9.52
N SER A 4 2.32 3.86 10.15
CA SER A 4 3.77 3.92 9.91
C SER A 4 4.16 3.38 8.54
N MET A 5 3.37 2.47 7.97
CA MET A 5 3.56 1.93 6.62
C MET A 5 3.12 2.94 5.57
N MET A 6 2.00 3.64 5.81
CA MET A 6 1.50 4.71 4.93
C MET A 6 2.39 5.95 4.95
N ALA A 7 3.03 6.25 6.08
CA ALA A 7 3.97 7.37 6.19
C ALA A 7 5.28 7.15 5.39
N ASN A 8 5.60 5.91 5.04
CA ASN A 8 6.86 5.53 4.37
C ASN A 8 6.62 4.65 3.13
N ASP A 9 5.42 4.66 2.53
CA ASP A 9 5.08 3.80 1.41
C ASP A 9 5.91 4.07 0.14
N LEU A 10 6.62 5.19 0.05
CA LEU A 10 7.66 5.43 -0.96
C LEU A 10 8.75 4.33 -0.97
N ILE A 11 9.04 3.69 0.17
CA ILE A 11 10.02 2.60 0.23
C ILE A 11 9.54 1.34 -0.51
N LEU A 12 8.27 1.26 -0.91
CA LEU A 12 7.75 0.19 -1.77
C LEU A 12 8.51 0.10 -3.12
N HIS A 13 9.14 1.19 -3.57
CA HIS A 13 9.96 1.21 -4.78
C HIS A 13 11.40 0.77 -4.56
N ASP A 14 11.86 0.71 -3.31
CA ASP A 14 13.19 0.18 -3.00
C ASP A 14 13.16 -1.35 -3.08
N SER A 15 13.83 -1.90 -4.11
CA SER A 15 13.95 -3.35 -4.32
C SER A 15 14.63 -4.09 -3.16
N GLY A 16 15.38 -3.38 -2.32
CA GLY A 16 16.03 -3.94 -1.12
C GLY A 16 15.18 -3.87 0.14
N SER A 17 14.02 -3.20 0.10
CA SER A 17 13.18 -3.03 1.29
C SER A 17 12.47 -4.34 1.66
N VAL A 18 12.48 -4.65 2.95
CA VAL A 18 11.76 -5.78 3.55
C VAL A 18 10.94 -5.28 4.72
N PHE A 19 9.69 -5.68 4.74
CA PHE A 19 8.74 -5.41 5.81
C PHE A 19 8.53 -6.68 6.62
N TYR A 20 8.66 -6.56 7.94
CA TYR A 20 8.43 -7.66 8.86
C TYR A 20 7.07 -7.50 9.53
N PHE A 21 6.20 -8.49 9.35
CA PHE A 21 4.88 -8.52 9.95
C PHE A 21 4.85 -9.55 11.07
N ASN A 22 4.51 -9.12 12.29
CA ASN A 22 4.29 -10.06 13.38
C ASN A 22 3.03 -10.88 13.09
N CYS A 23 3.20 -12.18 12.96
CA CYS A 23 2.12 -13.15 12.82
C CYS A 23 1.77 -13.70 14.21
N PHE A 24 0.52 -13.50 14.62
CA PHE A 24 -0.02 -14.04 15.87
C PHE A 24 -0.77 -15.34 15.58
N ASN A 25 -0.76 -16.28 16.53
CA ASN A 25 -1.44 -17.59 16.43
C ASN A 25 -0.88 -18.54 15.35
N VAL A 26 0.42 -18.47 15.08
CA VAL A 26 1.12 -19.48 14.27
C VAL A 26 1.48 -20.69 15.14
N GLU A 27 1.23 -21.90 14.64
CA GLU A 27 1.56 -23.15 15.32
C GLU A 27 3.08 -23.34 15.46
N ASP A 28 3.81 -22.98 14.41
CA ASP A 28 5.27 -22.88 14.41
C ASP A 28 5.70 -21.45 14.10
N THR A 29 6.52 -20.88 14.97
CA THR A 29 7.05 -19.51 14.82
C THR A 29 8.28 -19.48 13.90
N ASN A 30 8.85 -20.61 13.54
CA ASN A 30 9.99 -20.73 12.63
C ASN A 30 9.68 -21.73 11.52
N ASP A 31 8.71 -21.38 10.67
CA ASP A 31 8.33 -22.15 9.48
C ASP A 31 8.90 -21.50 8.20
N PRO A 32 10.01 -22.02 7.64
CA PRO A 32 10.63 -21.46 6.45
C PRO A 32 9.77 -21.61 5.19
N ASP A 33 8.93 -22.65 5.12
CA ASP A 33 8.06 -22.91 3.96
C ASP A 33 6.93 -21.88 3.90
N ALA A 34 6.45 -21.42 5.06
CA ALA A 34 5.54 -20.28 5.18
C ALA A 34 6.25 -18.91 5.15
N GLY A 35 7.59 -18.88 5.09
CA GLY A 35 8.37 -17.64 5.12
C GLY A 35 8.43 -16.96 6.50
N LEU A 36 8.18 -17.71 7.57
CA LEU A 36 8.18 -17.24 8.95
C LEU A 36 9.55 -17.41 9.61
N LEU A 37 10.03 -16.34 10.23
CA LEU A 37 11.23 -16.35 11.07
C LEU A 37 10.91 -15.63 12.39
N ASN A 38 10.99 -16.34 13.51
CA ASN A 38 10.67 -15.85 14.85
C ASN A 38 9.27 -15.21 14.96
N GLY A 39 8.28 -15.82 14.30
CA GLY A 39 6.90 -15.35 14.25
C GLY A 39 6.72 -14.12 13.36
N GLN A 40 7.72 -13.76 12.55
CA GLN A 40 7.65 -12.64 11.63
C GLN A 40 7.66 -13.12 10.19
N LEU A 41 6.72 -12.60 9.40
CA LEU A 41 6.69 -12.78 7.95
C LEU A 41 7.47 -11.65 7.29
N ALA A 42 8.49 -12.00 6.51
CA ALA A 42 9.27 -11.07 5.72
C ALA A 42 8.64 -10.91 4.32
N ILE A 43 8.17 -9.70 4.00
CA ILE A 43 7.60 -9.37 2.69
C ILE A 43 8.45 -8.28 2.05
N SER A 44 8.91 -8.51 0.82
CA SER A 44 9.63 -7.46 0.09
C SER A 44 8.69 -6.29 -0.24
N GLY A 45 9.22 -5.05 -0.23
CA GLY A 45 8.43 -3.88 -0.61
C GLY A 45 7.87 -3.99 -2.03
N ARG A 46 8.62 -4.61 -2.94
CA ARG A 46 8.15 -4.91 -4.29
C ARG A 46 6.91 -5.82 -4.29
N LEU A 47 6.95 -6.93 -3.55
CA LEU A 47 5.81 -7.85 -3.47
C LEU A 47 4.61 -7.16 -2.83
N LEU A 48 4.83 -6.40 -1.76
CA LEU A 48 3.79 -5.64 -1.09
C LEU A 48 3.16 -4.58 -2.02
N ARG A 49 3.98 -3.92 -2.84
CA ARG A 49 3.51 -2.98 -3.87
C ARG A 49 2.63 -3.67 -4.88
N GLU A 50 3.14 -4.71 -5.53
CA GLU A 50 2.50 -5.37 -6.66
C GLU A 50 1.24 -6.14 -6.24
N ALA A 51 1.27 -6.80 -5.09
CA ALA A 51 0.17 -7.67 -4.65
C ALA A 51 -0.89 -6.96 -3.80
N VAL A 52 -0.57 -5.82 -3.18
CA VAL A 52 -1.48 -5.15 -2.23
C VAL A 52 -1.74 -3.70 -2.63
N PHE A 53 -0.70 -2.87 -2.78
CA PHE A 53 -0.91 -1.44 -3.03
C PHE A 53 -1.38 -1.15 -4.45
N ASP A 54 -0.79 -1.76 -5.47
CA ASP A 54 -1.15 -1.52 -6.87
C ASP A 54 -2.64 -1.82 -7.13
N PRO A 55 -3.20 -2.98 -6.71
CA PRO A 55 -4.63 -3.24 -6.84
C PRO A 55 -5.50 -2.19 -6.16
N VAL A 56 -5.22 -1.87 -4.89
CA VAL A 56 -6.01 -0.92 -4.10
C VAL A 56 -5.95 0.49 -4.68
N VAL A 57 -4.76 0.95 -5.05
CA VAL A 57 -4.57 2.28 -5.65
C VAL A 57 -5.24 2.34 -7.02
N ASN A 58 -5.13 1.31 -7.85
CA ASN A 58 -5.77 1.29 -9.16
C ASN A 58 -7.30 1.42 -9.05
N GLU A 59 -7.93 0.72 -8.12
CA GLU A 59 -9.38 0.88 -7.86
C GLU A 59 -9.73 2.32 -7.45
N VAL A 60 -8.93 2.95 -6.58
CA VAL A 60 -9.14 4.34 -6.18
C VAL A 60 -9.00 5.29 -7.39
N ILE A 61 -7.97 5.09 -8.22
CA ILE A 61 -7.76 5.89 -9.45
C ILE A 61 -8.94 5.72 -10.41
N GLU A 62 -9.46 4.50 -10.59
CA GLU A 62 -10.62 4.24 -11.43
C GLU A 62 -11.86 4.98 -10.92
N LEU A 63 -12.12 4.93 -9.62
CA LEU A 63 -13.25 5.64 -9.00
C LEU A 63 -13.13 7.16 -9.18
N ILE A 64 -11.94 7.73 -8.97
CA ILE A 64 -11.67 9.14 -9.22
C ILE A 64 -11.92 9.46 -10.70
N SER A 65 -11.33 8.70 -11.61
CA SER A 65 -11.45 8.91 -13.06
C SER A 65 -12.90 8.90 -13.53
N ASN A 66 -13.70 7.96 -13.01
CA ASN A 66 -15.12 7.88 -13.28
C ASN A 66 -15.86 9.13 -12.81
N GLN A 67 -15.62 9.62 -11.59
CA GLN A 67 -16.23 10.84 -11.08
C GLN A 67 -15.79 12.10 -11.83
N LEU A 68 -14.51 12.19 -12.21
CA LEU A 68 -13.97 13.28 -13.01
C LEU A 68 -14.65 13.35 -14.38
N SER A 69 -14.89 12.19 -15.01
CA SER A 69 -15.52 12.11 -16.34
C SER A 69 -16.98 12.60 -16.36
N THR A 70 -17.68 12.51 -15.23
CA THR A 70 -19.10 12.88 -15.13
C THR A 70 -19.35 14.27 -14.58
N SER A 71 -18.32 14.97 -14.09
CA SER A 71 -18.46 16.23 -13.37
C SER A 71 -18.03 17.44 -14.22
N PRO A 72 -18.81 18.54 -14.24
CA PRO A 72 -18.36 19.78 -14.88
C PRO A 72 -17.24 20.40 -14.02
N ARG A 73 -16.06 20.58 -14.62
CA ARG A 73 -14.83 21.23 -14.09
C ARG A 73 -14.59 21.09 -12.58
N ILE A 74 -13.57 20.33 -12.22
CA ILE A 74 -13.11 20.17 -10.82
C ILE A 74 -11.86 21.02 -10.59
N ASP A 75 -11.94 21.96 -9.65
CA ASP A 75 -10.83 22.85 -9.31
C ASP A 75 -9.95 22.33 -8.15
N ALA A 76 -10.48 21.40 -7.34
CA ALA A 76 -9.75 20.81 -6.23
C ALA A 76 -10.28 19.41 -5.87
N LEU A 77 -9.37 18.54 -5.43
CA LEU A 77 -9.66 17.21 -4.86
C LEU A 77 -9.14 17.16 -3.43
N LEU A 78 -10.04 16.87 -2.47
CA LEU A 78 -9.68 16.73 -1.05
C LEU A 78 -9.67 15.25 -0.65
N LEU A 79 -8.49 14.74 -0.28
CA LEU A 79 -8.34 13.37 0.21
C LEU A 79 -8.46 13.35 1.74
N VAL A 80 -9.28 12.45 2.28
CA VAL A 80 -9.53 12.30 3.73
C VAL A 80 -9.39 10.84 4.18
N GLY A 81 -9.15 10.64 5.48
CA GLY A 81 -8.95 9.31 6.09
C GLY A 81 -7.48 8.86 6.11
N GLY A 82 -7.21 7.70 6.73
CA GLY A 82 -5.83 7.22 6.93
C GLY A 82 -5.06 6.99 5.62
N PHE A 83 -5.75 6.50 4.58
CA PHE A 83 -5.12 6.24 3.29
C PHE A 83 -4.78 7.53 2.52
N ALA A 84 -5.40 8.66 2.85
CA ALA A 84 -5.00 9.97 2.31
C ALA A 84 -3.60 10.40 2.78
N GLY A 85 -3.00 9.71 3.75
CA GLY A 85 -1.60 9.89 4.15
C GLY A 85 -0.59 9.27 3.18
N SER A 86 -1.01 8.31 2.34
CA SER A 86 -0.15 7.59 1.41
C SER A 86 0.51 8.52 0.39
N ALA A 87 1.84 8.56 0.38
CA ALA A 87 2.57 9.33 -0.64
C ALA A 87 2.49 8.63 -2.00
N TYR A 88 2.45 7.29 -2.00
CA TYR A 88 2.26 6.51 -3.21
C TYR A 88 0.93 6.83 -3.90
N LEU A 89 -0.18 6.84 -3.17
CA LEU A 89 -1.50 7.20 -3.68
C LEU A 89 -1.50 8.61 -4.27
N LYS A 90 -0.96 9.60 -3.55
CA LYS A 90 -0.91 11.00 -4.02
C LYS A 90 -0.16 11.12 -5.33
N THR A 91 1.02 10.51 -5.42
CA THR A 91 1.84 10.53 -6.64
C THR A 91 1.10 9.89 -7.82
N ARG A 92 0.32 8.82 -7.58
CA ARG A 92 -0.49 8.16 -8.60
C ARG A 92 -1.70 8.99 -9.05
N ILE A 93 -2.32 9.74 -8.14
CA ILE A 93 -3.42 10.66 -8.45
C ILE A 93 -2.92 11.85 -9.27
N GLU A 94 -1.76 12.43 -8.92
CA GLU A 94 -1.20 13.60 -9.62
C GLU A 94 -0.89 13.36 -11.11
N VAL A 95 -0.68 12.10 -11.49
CA VAL A 95 -0.40 11.69 -12.88
C VAL A 95 -1.60 11.11 -13.62
N THR A 96 -2.77 11.07 -12.98
CA THR A 96 -4.04 10.62 -13.59
C THR A 96 -4.72 11.75 -14.33
#